data_AF-A0A415TF53-F1
#
_entry.id   AF-A0A415TF53-F1
#
_cell.length_a   1.000
_cell.length_b   1.000
_cell.length_c   1.000
_cell.angle_alpha   90.00
_cell.angle_beta   90.00
_cell.angle_gamma   90.00
#
_symmetry.space_group_name_H-M   'P 1'
#
loop_
_entity.id
_entity.type
_entity.pdbx_description
1 polymer ?
#
loop_
_entity_poly.entity_id
_entity_poly.type
_entity_poly.pdbx_seq_one_letter_code
_entity_poly.pdbx_strand_id
1 'polypeptide(L)'
;MKLNRIIGMFLLGMPLAMQAQEKVVPIKYGDMDQWVTRKIHESGIIGGNTKLLYELGPTKEIDGNVAYVNQGGSPWGNSNVMAKVMGIVKTNTSVYPEQRGNGYCARLETHIESVKVLGMVNITVLASGSMFLGDMKEPITGTKDGEKALNSGLPFTSRPKAVRYDYKVQMSGEPNRIRQTGFSKKTTVPGQDCAIMVCLLQKRSEDAEGNIIAKRVGTVAVKYNRSQDWHNGATYEIMYGDITHDKRYVPELMQLGTGGYYARNSKGESKLIKEVGWASKDEHPTHLILQFTSSMGGAFVGSPGNKLWIDNVNLVY
;
A
#
# COMPACT_ATOMS: atom_id res chain seq x y z
N MET A 1 -73.97 -39.80 -21.24
CA MET A 1 -72.80 -39.16 -21.89
C MET A 1 -72.13 -38.24 -20.88
N LYS A 2 -70.95 -38.60 -20.39
CA LYS A 2 -70.16 -37.81 -19.41
C LYS A 2 -69.37 -36.73 -20.15
N LEU A 3 -69.48 -35.48 -19.71
CA LEU A 3 -68.66 -34.38 -20.20
C LEU A 3 -67.67 -33.98 -19.10
N ASN A 4 -66.45 -34.54 -19.16
CA ASN A 4 -65.29 -34.03 -18.44
C ASN A 4 -64.67 -32.92 -19.29
N ARG A 5 -64.59 -31.69 -18.77
CA ARG A 5 -63.69 -30.65 -19.31
C ARG A 5 -62.63 -30.33 -18.27
N ILE A 6 -61.41 -30.74 -18.63
CA ILE A 6 -60.16 -30.55 -17.91
C ILE A 6 -59.79 -29.07 -17.95
N ILE A 7 -59.59 -28.46 -16.77
CA ILE A 7 -58.97 -27.14 -16.62
C ILE A 7 -57.46 -27.34 -16.73
N GLY A 8 -56.89 -26.90 -17.85
CA GLY A 8 -55.43 -26.88 -18.05
C GLY A 8 -54.84 -25.64 -17.38
N MET A 9 -54.15 -25.83 -16.26
CA MET A 9 -53.39 -24.79 -15.57
C MET A 9 -52.00 -24.68 -16.23
N PHE A 10 -51.80 -23.68 -17.09
CA PHE A 10 -50.48 -23.35 -17.63
C PHE A 10 -49.66 -22.66 -16.52
N LEU A 11 -48.79 -23.41 -15.85
CA LEU A 11 -47.71 -22.85 -15.03
C LEU A 11 -46.60 -22.35 -15.96
N LEU A 12 -46.61 -21.05 -16.25
CA LEU A 12 -45.48 -20.33 -16.83
C LEU A 12 -44.33 -20.32 -15.81
N GLY A 13 -43.39 -21.25 -15.96
CA GLY A 13 -42.13 -21.22 -15.24
C GLY A 13 -41.29 -20.03 -15.73
N MET A 14 -41.23 -18.96 -14.94
CA MET A 14 -40.22 -17.92 -15.13
C MET A 14 -38.85 -18.49 -14.76
N PRO A 15 -37.83 -18.42 -15.63
CA PRO A 15 -36.47 -18.75 -15.22
C PRO A 15 -36.01 -17.64 -14.26
N LEU A 16 -35.85 -17.98 -12.97
CA LEU A 16 -35.04 -17.17 -12.07
C LEU A 16 -33.62 -17.14 -12.65
N ALA A 17 -33.25 -16.02 -13.26
CA ALA A 17 -31.86 -15.72 -13.54
C ALA A 17 -31.15 -15.66 -12.19
N MET A 18 -30.45 -16.73 -11.82
CA MET A 18 -29.48 -16.70 -10.72
C MET A 18 -28.40 -15.69 -11.10
N GLN A 19 -28.54 -14.44 -10.64
CA GLN A 19 -27.42 -13.51 -10.64
C GLN A 19 -26.35 -14.11 -9.72
N ALA A 20 -25.20 -14.45 -10.29
CA ALA A 20 -24.05 -14.90 -9.49
C ALA A 20 -23.75 -13.83 -8.44
N GLN A 21 -23.85 -14.21 -7.15
CA GLN A 21 -23.61 -13.31 -6.04
C GLN A 21 -22.13 -12.90 -6.01
N GLU A 22 -21.87 -11.60 -5.94
CA GLU A 22 -20.53 -11.02 -5.81
C GLU A 22 -19.82 -11.63 -4.59
N LYS A 23 -18.60 -12.15 -4.77
CA LYS A 23 -17.81 -12.71 -3.67
C LYS A 23 -16.79 -11.69 -3.19
N VAL A 24 -16.96 -11.20 -1.96
CA VAL A 24 -16.02 -10.30 -1.29
C VAL A 24 -15.13 -11.12 -0.37
N VAL A 25 -13.80 -10.98 -0.52
CA VAL A 25 -12.80 -11.70 0.26
C VAL A 25 -11.92 -10.70 0.99
N PRO A 26 -11.98 -10.63 2.33
CA PRO A 26 -11.10 -9.78 3.12
C PRO A 26 -9.63 -10.17 2.99
N ILE A 27 -8.75 -9.18 2.92
CA ILE A 27 -7.33 -9.41 3.16
C ILE A 27 -7.14 -9.55 4.68
N LYS A 28 -6.31 -10.49 5.12
CA LYS A 28 -6.06 -10.70 6.55
C LYS A 28 -5.54 -9.41 7.22
N TYR A 29 -6.10 -9.04 8.38
CA TYR A 29 -5.89 -7.75 9.05
C TYR A 29 -6.25 -6.52 8.18
N GLY A 30 -7.08 -6.70 7.16
CA GLY A 30 -7.55 -5.63 6.28
C GLY A 30 -8.65 -4.77 6.91
N ASP A 31 -9.20 -5.20 8.04
CA ASP A 31 -10.10 -4.44 8.93
C ASP A 31 -9.36 -3.48 9.87
N MET A 32 -8.01 -3.48 9.82
CA MET A 32 -7.15 -2.54 10.53
C MET A 32 -7.38 -2.45 12.05
N ASP A 33 -7.96 -3.48 12.67
CA ASP A 33 -8.35 -3.51 14.09
C ASP A 33 -7.22 -3.98 15.02
N GLN A 34 -6.23 -4.69 14.49
CA GLN A 34 -5.20 -5.35 15.29
C GLN A 34 -3.80 -4.88 14.90
N TRP A 35 -3.03 -4.52 15.92
CA TRP A 35 -1.74 -3.88 15.76
C TRP A 35 -0.69 -4.45 16.71
N VAL A 36 0.50 -4.69 16.18
CA VAL A 36 1.72 -4.82 16.95
C VAL A 36 2.24 -3.41 17.23
N THR A 37 2.36 -3.06 18.51
CA THR A 37 2.97 -1.81 18.96
C THR A 37 4.41 -2.08 19.39
N ARG A 38 5.36 -1.39 18.76
CA ARG A 38 6.80 -1.52 19.04
C ARG A 38 7.29 -0.28 19.77
N LYS A 39 7.89 -0.46 20.95
CA LYS A 39 8.58 0.59 21.72
C LYS A 39 10.06 0.56 21.35
N ILE A 40 10.49 1.54 20.58
CA ILE A 40 11.88 1.66 20.13
C ILE A 40 12.56 2.79 20.91
N HIS A 41 13.74 2.52 21.46
CA HIS A 41 14.55 3.50 22.16
C HIS A 41 15.60 4.09 21.19
N GLU A 42 15.39 5.33 20.80
CA GLU A 42 16.33 6.08 19.97
C GLU A 42 17.63 6.36 20.72
N SER A 43 18.74 6.53 19.99
CA SER A 43 20.04 6.73 20.63
C SER A 43 20.15 8.06 21.40
N GLY A 44 20.88 8.07 22.52
CA GLY A 44 21.06 9.26 23.36
C GLY A 44 21.65 10.47 22.65
N ILE A 45 22.56 10.25 21.67
CA ILE A 45 23.18 11.32 20.88
C ILE A 45 22.17 12.14 20.04
N ILE A 46 20.98 11.59 19.82
CA ILE A 46 19.86 12.25 19.14
C ILE A 46 18.67 12.56 20.07
N GLY A 47 18.90 12.52 21.38
CA GLY A 47 17.92 12.88 22.41
C GLY A 47 17.36 11.70 23.22
N GLY A 48 17.61 10.44 22.82
CA GLY A 48 17.27 9.28 23.65
C GLY A 48 15.77 8.99 23.80
N ASN A 49 14.93 9.51 22.89
CA ASN A 49 13.48 9.37 23.01
C ASN A 49 13.03 7.92 22.78
N THR A 50 11.96 7.52 23.48
CA THR A 50 11.22 6.31 23.09
C THR A 50 10.14 6.68 22.08
N LYS A 51 10.08 5.94 20.98
CA LYS A 51 9.12 6.13 19.88
C LYS A 51 8.31 4.87 19.67
N LEU A 52 7.05 5.05 19.30
CA LEU A 52 6.13 3.96 18.98
C LEU A 52 6.06 3.76 17.48
N LEU A 53 6.26 2.52 17.03
CA LEU A 53 5.98 2.06 15.68
C LEU A 53 4.81 1.09 15.71
N TYR A 54 3.96 1.15 14.69
CA TYR A 54 2.73 0.37 14.62
C TYR A 54 2.72 -0.48 13.37
N GLU A 55 2.46 -1.76 13.52
CA GLU A 55 2.45 -2.72 12.42
C GLU A 55 1.14 -3.51 12.45
N LEU A 56 0.49 -3.73 11.31
CA LEU A 56 -0.69 -4.57 11.26
C LEU A 56 -0.33 -6.02 11.56
N GLY A 57 -1.05 -6.64 12.49
CA GLY A 57 -0.76 -7.98 12.96
C GLY A 57 -1.46 -8.28 14.29
N PRO A 58 -1.08 -9.37 14.98
CA PRO A 58 -1.71 -9.72 16.25
C PRO A 58 -1.50 -8.61 17.28
N THR A 59 -2.53 -8.32 18.08
CA THR A 59 -2.44 -7.33 19.17
C THR A 59 -1.35 -7.73 20.16
N LYS A 60 -0.23 -7.00 20.13
CA LYS A 60 0.97 -7.33 20.91
C LYS A 60 1.83 -6.09 21.12
N GLU A 61 2.53 -6.05 22.24
CA GLU A 61 3.60 -5.08 22.47
C GLU A 61 4.98 -5.74 22.35
N ILE A 62 5.93 -5.01 21.76
CA ILE A 62 7.34 -5.41 21.68
C ILE A 62 8.16 -4.25 22.21
N ASP A 63 8.91 -4.49 23.27
CA ASP A 63 9.83 -3.51 23.82
C ASP A 63 11.27 -3.83 23.38
N GLY A 64 12.00 -2.77 23.00
CA GLY A 64 13.38 -2.84 22.57
C GLY A 64 13.60 -2.67 21.06
N ASN A 65 14.87 -2.47 20.70
CA ASN A 65 15.31 -2.13 19.35
C ASN A 65 15.44 -3.37 18.45
N VAL A 66 14.34 -4.11 18.31
CA VAL A 66 14.23 -5.34 17.54
C VAL A 66 13.78 -5.02 16.12
N ALA A 67 14.50 -5.55 15.13
CA ALA A 67 14.11 -5.48 13.73
C ALA A 67 12.79 -6.25 13.51
N TYR A 68 11.84 -5.62 12.83
CA TYR A 68 10.52 -6.21 12.66
C TYR A 68 10.45 -7.15 11.46
N VAL A 69 9.66 -8.20 11.64
CA VAL A 69 9.16 -9.10 10.61
C VAL A 69 7.67 -9.26 10.86
N ASN A 70 6.87 -9.35 9.80
CA ASN A 70 5.42 -9.47 9.92
C ASN A 70 5.02 -10.65 10.83
N GLN A 71 4.11 -10.40 11.78
CA GLN A 71 3.67 -11.41 12.74
C GLN A 71 2.25 -11.89 12.46
N GLY A 72 1.91 -13.07 12.99
CA GLY A 72 0.56 -13.64 12.89
C GLY A 72 0.09 -13.86 11.45
N GLY A 73 1.01 -14.03 10.49
CA GLY A 73 0.71 -14.15 9.06
C GLY A 73 0.16 -12.87 8.42
N SER A 74 0.47 -11.71 8.99
CA SER A 74 0.09 -10.43 8.39
C SER A 74 0.76 -10.23 7.02
N PRO A 75 -0.02 -9.87 5.98
CA PRO A 75 0.52 -9.60 4.66
C PRO A 75 1.04 -8.16 4.51
N TRP A 76 0.94 -7.32 5.54
CA TRP A 76 1.14 -5.88 5.46
C TRP A 76 2.51 -5.43 5.93
N GLY A 77 3.20 -4.66 5.08
CA GLY A 77 4.29 -3.77 5.45
C GLY A 77 3.82 -2.32 5.43
N ASN A 78 4.55 -1.42 6.07
CA ASN A 78 4.27 0.01 6.04
C ASN A 78 5.56 0.84 6.17
N SER A 79 5.45 2.17 6.18
CA SER A 79 6.59 3.12 6.25
C SER A 79 7.04 3.46 7.67
N ASN A 80 6.51 2.81 8.70
CA ASN A 80 7.10 2.83 10.03
C ASN A 80 8.37 2.00 9.99
N VAL A 81 9.50 2.62 10.35
CA VAL A 81 10.78 1.92 10.28
C VAL A 81 11.69 2.27 11.46
N MET A 82 12.44 1.26 11.90
CA MET A 82 13.65 1.45 12.70
C MET A 82 14.87 1.45 11.78
N ALA A 83 15.60 2.57 11.78
CA ALA A 83 16.91 2.68 11.17
C ALA A 83 18.01 2.48 12.22
N LYS A 84 19.10 1.82 11.82
CA LYS A 84 20.33 1.70 12.61
C LYS A 84 21.52 1.99 11.70
N VAL A 85 21.98 3.23 11.71
CA VAL A 85 23.05 3.71 10.84
C VAL A 85 24.25 4.06 11.71
N MET A 86 25.40 3.41 11.48
CA MET A 86 26.62 3.61 12.28
C MET A 86 26.38 3.48 13.80
N GLY A 87 25.51 2.55 14.20
CA GLY A 87 25.15 2.32 15.60
C GLY A 87 24.08 3.26 16.18
N ILE A 88 23.69 4.31 15.45
CA ILE A 88 22.65 5.26 15.86
C ILE A 88 21.28 4.71 15.46
N VAL A 89 20.43 4.46 16.46
CA VAL A 89 19.04 4.04 16.29
C VAL A 89 18.15 5.27 16.17
N LYS A 90 17.39 5.34 15.08
CA LYS A 90 16.36 6.36 14.81
C LYS A 90 15.12 5.69 14.26
N THR A 91 13.97 6.26 14.52
CA THR A 91 12.70 5.80 13.97
C THR A 91 12.06 6.80 13.02
N ASN A 92 11.17 6.32 12.16
CA ASN A 92 10.16 7.12 11.48
C ASN A 92 8.79 6.51 11.76
N THR A 93 7.82 7.32 12.18
CA THR A 93 6.43 6.89 12.35
C THR A 93 5.55 7.72 11.44
N SER A 94 4.89 7.09 10.48
CA SER A 94 4.03 7.75 9.48
C SER A 94 2.71 6.99 9.25
N VAL A 95 2.53 5.85 9.91
CA VAL A 95 1.28 5.09 9.92
C VAL A 95 0.86 4.86 11.37
N TYR A 96 -0.40 5.16 11.67
CA TYR A 96 -0.94 5.16 13.02
C TYR A 96 -2.25 4.38 13.07
N PRO A 97 -2.51 3.59 14.13
CA PRO A 97 -3.86 3.19 14.45
C PRO A 97 -4.65 4.42 14.87
N GLU A 98 -5.84 4.62 14.30
CA GLU A 98 -6.77 5.67 14.72
C GLU A 98 -8.15 5.09 14.95
N GLN A 99 -8.79 5.45 16.06
CA GLN A 99 -10.07 4.89 16.45
C GLN A 99 -11.15 5.19 15.40
N ARG A 100 -11.90 4.15 15.00
CA ARG A 100 -13.05 4.25 14.11
C ARG A 100 -14.17 3.34 14.60
N GLY A 101 -15.26 3.92 15.07
CA GLY A 101 -16.35 3.16 15.69
C GLY A 101 -15.84 2.36 16.88
N ASN A 102 -16.09 1.04 16.86
CA ASN A 102 -15.65 0.11 17.91
C ASN A 102 -14.24 -0.48 17.66
N GLY A 103 -13.61 -0.08 16.56
CA GLY A 103 -12.34 -0.61 16.09
C GLY A 103 -11.34 0.50 15.74
N TYR A 104 -10.45 0.20 14.82
CA TYR A 104 -9.39 1.09 14.36
C TYR A 104 -9.33 1.13 12.83
N CYS A 105 -8.72 2.18 12.32
CA CYS A 105 -8.32 2.29 10.93
C CYS A 105 -6.83 2.66 10.85
N ALA A 106 -6.22 2.48 9.68
CA ALA A 106 -4.85 2.92 9.44
C ALA A 106 -4.85 4.38 8.94
N ARG A 107 -4.25 5.29 9.71
CA ARG A 107 -3.99 6.68 9.26
C ARG A 107 -2.56 6.80 8.77
N LEU A 108 -2.39 7.01 7.48
CA LEU A 108 -1.13 7.29 6.80
C LEU A 108 -0.95 8.81 6.74
N GLU A 109 0.18 9.33 7.19
CA GLU A 109 0.46 10.77 7.26
C GLU A 109 1.79 11.13 6.59
N THR A 110 1.77 12.18 5.77
CA THR A 110 2.98 12.83 5.30
C THR A 110 3.41 13.89 6.30
N HIS A 111 4.64 13.80 6.79
CA HIS A 111 5.19 14.73 7.78
C HIS A 111 6.68 14.99 7.58
N ILE A 112 7.22 15.92 8.38
CA ILE A 112 8.66 16.15 8.47
C ILE A 112 9.20 15.43 9.68
N GLU A 113 10.06 14.45 9.43
CA GLU A 113 10.84 13.79 10.48
C GLU A 113 12.11 14.60 10.72
N SER A 114 12.32 15.01 11.97
CA SER A 114 13.47 15.85 12.34
C SER A 114 14.32 15.12 13.37
N VAL A 115 15.63 15.15 13.15
CA VAL A 115 16.61 14.66 14.13
C VAL A 115 17.65 15.74 14.40
N LYS A 116 17.88 16.00 15.68
CA LYS A 116 18.94 16.88 16.14
C LYS A 116 20.04 16.03 16.72
N VAL A 117 21.19 16.03 16.07
CA VAL A 117 22.40 15.40 16.60
C VAL A 117 23.10 16.43 17.48
N LEU A 118 23.18 16.15 18.78
CA LEU A 118 23.71 17.09 19.76
C LEU A 118 25.12 17.56 19.38
N GLY A 119 25.29 18.88 19.21
CA GLY A 119 26.58 19.51 18.89
C GLY A 119 27.06 19.39 17.44
N MET A 120 26.27 18.79 16.52
CA MET A 120 26.73 18.53 15.16
C MET A 120 25.80 19.07 14.06
N VAL A 121 24.57 18.56 13.94
CA VAL A 121 23.71 18.85 12.78
C VAL A 121 22.24 18.61 13.08
N ASN A 122 21.36 19.43 12.48
CA ASN A 122 19.93 19.17 12.40
C ASN A 122 19.61 18.60 11.03
N ILE A 123 19.05 17.40 10.97
CA ILE A 123 18.63 16.73 9.75
C ILE A 123 17.10 16.69 9.74
N THR A 124 16.51 17.09 8.63
CA THR A 124 15.05 17.13 8.48
C THR A 124 14.66 16.51 7.15
N VAL A 125 13.80 15.50 7.20
CA VAL A 125 13.46 14.64 6.06
C VAL A 125 11.95 14.61 5.89
N LEU A 126 11.46 14.69 4.66
CA LEU A 126 10.04 14.43 4.40
C LEU A 126 9.81 12.92 4.32
N ALA A 127 8.85 12.43 5.10
CA ALA A 127 8.38 11.05 5.05
C ALA A 127 6.89 11.04 4.68
N SER A 128 6.51 10.18 3.74
CA SER A 128 5.11 9.88 3.45
C SER A 128 4.67 8.63 4.19
N GLY A 129 3.43 8.61 4.65
CA GLY A 129 2.78 7.42 5.18
C GLY A 129 2.41 6.50 4.04
N SER A 130 2.80 5.23 4.14
CA SER A 130 2.47 4.21 3.15
C SER A 130 2.23 2.86 3.82
N MET A 131 1.33 2.08 3.22
CA MET A 131 1.00 0.73 3.62
C MET A 131 0.87 -0.13 2.37
N PHE A 132 1.43 -1.33 2.38
CA PHE A 132 1.54 -2.15 1.19
C PHE A 132 1.54 -3.64 1.52
N LEU A 133 1.14 -4.46 0.56
CA LEU A 133 1.30 -5.91 0.66
C LEU A 133 2.78 -6.27 0.44
N GLY A 134 3.36 -6.97 1.41
CA GLY A 134 4.78 -7.27 1.47
C GLY A 134 5.36 -6.99 2.84
N ASP A 135 6.66 -6.67 2.87
CA ASP A 135 7.37 -6.41 4.12
C ASP A 135 8.54 -5.44 3.90
N MET A 136 9.14 -4.99 5.01
CA MET A 136 10.33 -4.13 5.02
C MET A 136 11.53 -4.89 5.60
N LYS A 137 12.70 -4.79 4.94
CA LYS A 137 13.95 -5.27 5.52
C LYS A 137 14.43 -4.28 6.57
N GLU A 138 14.25 -4.64 7.83
CA GLU A 138 14.80 -3.88 8.95
C GLU A 138 16.07 -4.54 9.57
N PRO A 139 16.93 -3.75 10.24
CA PRO A 139 16.89 -2.29 10.32
C PRO A 139 17.28 -1.63 8.99
N ILE A 140 16.80 -0.41 8.76
CA ILE A 140 17.31 0.41 7.66
C ILE A 140 18.75 0.81 7.99
N THR A 141 19.70 0.42 7.15
CA THR A 141 21.15 0.63 7.39
C THR A 141 21.73 1.81 6.60
N GLY A 142 20.95 2.48 5.75
CA GLY A 142 21.40 3.63 4.99
C GLY A 142 20.25 4.38 4.30
N THR A 143 20.49 5.65 3.96
CA THR A 143 19.47 6.54 3.36
C THR A 143 19.43 6.49 1.83
N LYS A 144 20.46 5.97 1.18
CA LYS A 144 20.59 5.94 -0.29
C LYS A 144 19.79 4.81 -0.95
N ASP A 145 19.40 3.80 -0.19
CA ASP A 145 18.78 2.56 -0.69
C ASP A 145 17.50 2.20 0.06
N GLY A 146 16.81 3.17 0.68
CA GLY A 146 15.61 2.92 1.48
C GLY A 146 14.53 2.14 0.71
N GLU A 147 14.37 2.44 -0.58
CA GLU A 147 13.44 1.70 -1.46
C GLU A 147 13.84 0.24 -1.68
N LYS A 148 15.13 -0.10 -1.60
CA LYS A 148 15.60 -1.50 -1.71
C LYS A 148 15.28 -2.33 -0.47
N ALA A 149 14.96 -1.69 0.65
CA ALA A 149 14.50 -2.41 1.83
C ALA A 149 13.07 -2.95 1.65
N LEU A 150 12.28 -2.35 0.75
CA LEU A 150 10.93 -2.80 0.43
C LEU A 150 10.95 -4.16 -0.29
N ASN A 151 10.07 -5.05 0.14
CA ASN A 151 9.72 -6.27 -0.57
C ASN A 151 8.26 -6.18 -1.01
N SER A 152 8.02 -5.85 -2.28
CA SER A 152 6.70 -5.46 -2.77
C SER A 152 5.93 -6.62 -3.40
N GLY A 153 4.74 -6.84 -2.86
CA GLY A 153 3.76 -7.80 -3.33
C GLY A 153 3.95 -9.19 -2.74
N LEU A 154 2.95 -10.03 -3.00
CA LEU A 154 2.84 -11.38 -2.45
C LEU A 154 2.56 -12.39 -3.56
N PRO A 155 2.95 -13.67 -3.39
CA PRO A 155 2.49 -14.75 -4.26
C PRO A 155 0.96 -14.78 -4.33
N PHE A 156 0.41 -14.75 -5.53
CA PHE A 156 -1.02 -14.63 -5.76
C PHE A 156 -1.40 -15.09 -7.17
N THR A 157 -2.37 -16.00 -7.28
CA THR A 157 -2.75 -16.66 -8.55
C THR A 157 -4.21 -16.47 -8.95
N SER A 158 -4.99 -15.81 -8.10
CA SER A 158 -6.41 -15.54 -8.36
C SER A 158 -6.59 -14.31 -9.27
N ARG A 159 -7.79 -14.09 -9.80
CA ARG A 159 -8.13 -12.96 -10.69
C ARG A 159 -9.31 -12.15 -10.14
N PRO A 160 -9.09 -11.24 -9.18
CA PRO A 160 -10.15 -10.39 -8.64
C PRO A 160 -10.63 -9.37 -9.67
N LYS A 161 -11.92 -9.06 -9.65
CA LYS A 161 -12.54 -8.00 -10.47
C LYS A 161 -12.24 -6.60 -9.94
N ALA A 162 -12.10 -6.43 -8.63
CA ALA A 162 -11.89 -5.13 -8.01
C ALA A 162 -11.17 -5.22 -6.67
N VAL A 163 -10.61 -4.08 -6.25
CA VAL A 163 -10.22 -3.83 -4.85
C VAL A 163 -11.31 -2.98 -4.20
N ARG A 164 -11.75 -3.38 -3.01
CA ARG A 164 -12.77 -2.66 -2.23
C ARG A 164 -12.23 -2.26 -0.87
N TYR A 165 -12.43 -1.02 -0.44
CA TYR A 165 -12.03 -0.55 0.88
C TYR A 165 -12.79 0.71 1.28
N ASP A 166 -12.70 1.05 2.57
CA ASP A 166 -13.16 2.31 3.11
C ASP A 166 -11.99 3.29 3.16
N TYR A 167 -12.24 4.56 2.88
CA TYR A 167 -11.21 5.58 3.00
C TYR A 167 -11.74 6.95 3.40
N LYS A 168 -10.84 7.75 3.97
CA LYS A 168 -11.02 9.19 4.21
C LYS A 168 -9.74 9.91 3.78
N VAL A 169 -9.86 11.16 3.34
CA VAL A 169 -8.72 11.93 2.81
C VAL A 169 -8.70 13.32 3.38
N GLN A 170 -7.52 13.78 3.78
CA GLN A 170 -7.26 15.17 4.10
C GLN A 170 -6.01 15.60 3.33
N MET A 171 -6.16 16.54 2.40
CA MET A 171 -5.04 17.17 1.72
C MET A 171 -4.58 18.40 2.51
N SER A 172 -3.28 18.71 2.45
CA SER A 172 -2.70 19.88 3.13
C SER A 172 -3.25 21.22 2.64
N GLY A 173 -3.80 21.25 1.43
CA GLY A 173 -4.22 22.48 0.74
C GLY A 173 -3.08 23.23 0.05
N GLU A 174 -1.84 22.75 0.16
CA GLU A 174 -0.68 23.38 -0.44
C GLU A 174 -0.72 23.26 -1.98
N PRO A 175 -0.52 24.35 -2.74
CA PRO A 175 -0.56 24.32 -4.19
C PRO A 175 0.65 23.61 -4.81
N ASN A 176 1.73 23.45 -4.05
CA ASN A 176 2.97 22.81 -4.47
C ASN A 176 3.46 21.85 -3.39
N ARG A 177 4.13 20.79 -3.83
CA ARG A 177 4.87 19.85 -2.96
C ARG A 177 6.22 20.44 -2.58
N ILE A 178 6.89 19.77 -1.66
CA ILE A 178 8.27 20.06 -1.29
C ILE A 178 9.14 18.82 -1.48
N ARG A 179 10.44 19.01 -1.69
CA ARG A 179 11.46 17.97 -1.60
C ARG A 179 12.40 18.27 -0.44
N GLN A 180 12.60 17.29 0.44
CA GLN A 180 13.43 17.46 1.63
C GLN A 180 14.14 16.17 2.03
N THR A 181 15.42 16.08 1.68
CA THR A 181 16.24 14.85 1.75
C THR A 181 17.07 14.70 3.03
N GLY A 182 16.99 15.65 3.95
CA GLY A 182 17.84 15.68 5.16
C GLY A 182 19.05 16.60 5.03
N PHE A 183 19.87 16.39 4.00
CA PHE A 183 21.18 17.05 3.84
C PHE A 183 21.16 18.24 2.87
N SER A 184 20.15 18.31 2.00
CA SER A 184 19.97 19.41 1.06
C SER A 184 19.02 20.46 1.61
N LYS A 185 19.11 21.70 1.10
CA LYS A 185 18.06 22.69 1.30
C LYS A 185 16.71 22.13 0.83
N LYS A 186 15.65 22.48 1.55
CA LYS A 186 14.27 22.27 1.13
C LYS A 186 14.04 22.96 -0.22
N THR A 187 13.44 22.25 -1.18
CA THR A 187 13.07 22.82 -2.48
C THR A 187 11.57 22.65 -2.74
N THR A 188 11.03 23.52 -3.58
CA THR A 188 9.63 23.44 -4.05
C THR A 188 9.55 22.51 -5.25
N VAL A 189 8.53 21.67 -5.28
CA VAL A 189 8.18 20.81 -6.42
C VAL A 189 6.81 21.26 -6.94
N PRO A 190 6.69 21.74 -8.18
CA PRO A 190 5.43 22.27 -8.70
C PRO A 190 4.27 21.27 -8.66
N GLY A 191 3.07 21.77 -8.39
CA GLY A 191 1.82 21.03 -8.44
C GLY A 191 1.41 20.41 -7.11
N GLN A 192 0.10 20.40 -6.88
CA GLN A 192 -0.54 19.86 -5.69
C GLN A 192 -0.22 18.38 -5.53
N ASP A 193 -0.03 17.97 -4.28
CA ASP A 193 0.12 16.57 -3.93
C ASP A 193 -1.20 15.80 -4.02
N CYS A 194 -1.11 14.49 -4.03
CA CYS A 194 -2.26 13.62 -3.86
C CYS A 194 -1.87 12.34 -3.11
N ALA A 195 -2.83 11.78 -2.38
CA ALA A 195 -2.73 10.42 -1.90
C ALA A 195 -3.09 9.45 -3.04
N ILE A 196 -2.55 8.23 -3.03
CA ILE A 196 -2.84 7.23 -4.08
C ILE A 196 -3.09 5.83 -3.51
N MET A 197 -3.87 5.06 -4.26
CA MET A 197 -3.92 3.60 -4.18
C MET A 197 -3.46 3.02 -5.51
N VAL A 198 -2.61 2.01 -5.47
CA VAL A 198 -2.16 1.26 -6.66
C VAL A 198 -2.30 -0.23 -6.38
N CYS A 199 -2.94 -0.96 -7.30
CA CYS A 199 -3.01 -2.40 -7.31
C CYS A 199 -2.55 -2.95 -8.66
N LEU A 200 -1.52 -3.81 -8.64
CA LEU A 200 -0.91 -4.41 -9.81
C LEU A 200 -0.93 -5.93 -9.68
N LEU A 201 -1.47 -6.60 -10.68
CA LEU A 201 -1.34 -8.04 -10.87
C LEU A 201 -0.21 -8.28 -11.87
N GLN A 202 0.74 -9.13 -11.50
CA GLN A 202 1.94 -9.36 -12.30
C GLN A 202 2.17 -10.85 -12.53
N LYS A 203 2.63 -11.19 -13.74
CA LYS A 203 3.25 -12.47 -14.05
C LYS A 203 4.76 -12.28 -13.95
N ARG A 204 5.35 -12.68 -12.83
CA ARG A 204 6.79 -12.59 -12.58
C ARG A 204 7.52 -13.88 -12.96
N SER A 205 8.76 -13.73 -13.42
CA SER A 205 9.78 -14.76 -13.57
C SER A 205 11.13 -14.22 -13.07
N GLU A 206 12.07 -15.12 -12.81
CA GLU A 206 13.44 -14.79 -12.43
C GLU A 206 14.38 -15.32 -13.52
N ASP A 207 15.32 -14.49 -14.00
CA ASP A 207 16.37 -14.94 -14.93
C ASP A 207 17.55 -15.61 -14.19
N ALA A 208 18.54 -16.09 -14.94
CA ALA A 208 19.69 -16.81 -14.36
C ALA A 208 20.51 -15.94 -13.39
N GLU A 209 20.56 -14.62 -13.64
CA GLU A 209 21.23 -13.62 -12.84
C GLU A 209 20.41 -13.20 -11.60
N GLY A 210 19.19 -13.72 -11.46
CA GLY A 210 18.30 -13.43 -10.35
C GLY A 210 17.56 -12.11 -10.49
N ASN A 211 17.47 -11.51 -11.68
CA ASN A 211 16.64 -10.33 -11.91
C ASN A 211 15.16 -10.74 -11.98
N ILE A 212 14.30 -9.90 -11.41
CA ILE A 212 12.86 -10.10 -11.46
C ILE A 212 12.30 -9.43 -12.71
N ILE A 213 11.76 -10.23 -13.63
CA ILE A 213 11.12 -9.79 -14.86
C ILE A 213 9.61 -10.00 -14.70
N ALA A 214 8.81 -9.04 -15.14
CA ALA A 214 7.37 -9.12 -15.03
C ALA A 214 6.64 -8.72 -16.31
N LYS A 215 5.50 -9.37 -16.57
CA LYS A 215 4.45 -8.82 -17.43
C LYS A 215 3.29 -8.35 -16.57
N ARG A 216 2.73 -7.17 -16.86
CA ARG A 216 1.55 -6.64 -16.16
C ARG A 216 0.30 -7.37 -16.63
N VAL A 217 -0.42 -8.00 -15.72
CA VAL A 217 -1.65 -8.77 -15.98
C VAL A 217 -2.90 -7.92 -15.76
N GLY A 218 -2.92 -7.16 -14.66
CA GLY A 218 -4.05 -6.32 -14.30
C GLY A 218 -3.61 -5.09 -13.52
N THR A 219 -4.34 -3.98 -13.68
CA THR A 219 -3.97 -2.68 -13.11
C THR A 219 -5.22 -1.94 -12.63
N VAL A 220 -5.11 -1.34 -11.45
CA VAL A 220 -5.97 -0.22 -11.03
C VAL A 220 -5.14 0.74 -10.19
N ALA A 221 -5.36 2.03 -10.39
CA ALA A 221 -4.73 3.09 -9.60
C ALA A 221 -5.68 4.27 -9.45
N VAL A 222 -5.66 4.91 -8.28
CA VAL A 222 -6.57 6.00 -7.93
C VAL A 222 -5.78 7.14 -7.30
N LYS A 223 -6.10 8.38 -7.69
CA LYS A 223 -5.60 9.60 -7.05
C LYS A 223 -6.68 10.24 -6.19
N TYR A 224 -6.27 10.70 -5.02
CA TYR A 224 -7.07 11.50 -4.10
C TYR A 224 -6.41 12.84 -3.89
N ASN A 225 -6.90 13.86 -4.59
CA ASN A 225 -6.37 15.23 -4.55
C ASN A 225 -7.29 16.22 -3.84
N ARG A 226 -8.36 15.74 -3.22
CA ARG A 226 -9.30 16.55 -2.44
C ARG A 226 -9.56 15.90 -1.10
N SER A 227 -9.69 16.75 -0.08
CA SER A 227 -10.19 16.32 1.21
C SER A 227 -11.63 15.85 1.07
N GLN A 228 -11.95 14.73 1.72
CA GLN A 228 -13.28 14.18 1.77
C GLN A 228 -13.42 13.35 3.05
N ASP A 229 -14.62 13.32 3.60
CA ASP A 229 -14.91 12.43 4.71
C ASP A 229 -14.99 10.97 4.24
N TRP A 230 -15.29 10.07 5.18
CA TRP A 230 -15.38 8.64 4.93
C TRP A 230 -16.25 8.28 3.72
N HIS A 231 -15.67 7.51 2.82
CA HIS A 231 -16.36 6.81 1.73
C HIS A 231 -16.19 5.31 1.98
N ASN A 232 -17.30 4.66 2.31
CA ASN A 232 -17.33 3.24 2.66
C ASN A 232 -17.58 2.38 1.42
N GLY A 233 -16.92 1.22 1.33
CA GLY A 233 -17.12 0.24 0.26
C GLY A 233 -16.69 0.74 -1.12
N ALA A 234 -15.78 1.72 -1.18
CA ALA A 234 -15.26 2.24 -2.44
C ALA A 234 -14.63 1.09 -3.24
N THR A 235 -15.17 0.84 -4.43
CA THR A 235 -14.83 -0.33 -5.25
C THR A 235 -14.20 0.12 -6.55
N TYR A 236 -12.97 -0.31 -6.81
CA TYR A 236 -12.19 0.07 -7.98
C TYR A 236 -11.88 -1.15 -8.83
N GLU A 237 -12.44 -1.17 -10.04
CA GLU A 237 -12.27 -2.27 -10.99
C GLU A 237 -10.82 -2.40 -11.47
N ILE A 238 -10.35 -3.64 -11.52
CA ILE A 238 -9.05 -4.01 -12.07
C ILE A 238 -9.21 -4.21 -13.58
N MET A 239 -8.45 -3.45 -14.34
CA MET A 239 -8.40 -3.56 -15.80
C MET A 239 -7.33 -4.57 -16.20
N TYR A 240 -7.68 -5.53 -17.05
CA TYR A 240 -6.79 -6.64 -17.44
C TYR A 240 -6.24 -6.47 -18.86
N GLY A 241 -4.98 -6.88 -19.05
CA GLY A 241 -4.27 -6.77 -20.32
C GLY A 241 -3.61 -5.40 -20.53
N ASP A 242 -3.36 -5.03 -21.79
CA ASP A 242 -2.87 -3.69 -22.15
C ASP A 242 -4.00 -2.66 -22.02
N ILE A 243 -3.85 -1.75 -21.06
CA ILE A 243 -4.86 -0.75 -20.71
C ILE A 243 -4.52 0.64 -21.26
N THR A 244 -3.47 0.79 -22.08
CA THR A 244 -3.00 2.10 -22.56
C THR A 244 -4.03 2.87 -23.40
N HIS A 245 -5.04 2.17 -23.91
CA HIS A 245 -6.17 2.76 -24.64
C HIS A 245 -7.46 2.88 -23.82
N ASP A 246 -7.47 2.46 -22.54
CA ASP A 246 -8.63 2.65 -21.65
C ASP A 246 -8.68 4.11 -21.19
N LYS A 247 -9.88 4.69 -21.18
CA LYS A 247 -10.12 6.08 -20.71
C LYS A 247 -9.72 6.33 -19.25
N ARG A 248 -9.64 5.28 -18.44
CA ARG A 248 -9.21 5.32 -17.04
C ARG A 248 -7.69 5.29 -16.89
N TYR A 249 -6.94 5.08 -17.97
CA TYR A 249 -5.49 4.99 -17.94
C TYR A 249 -4.86 6.32 -17.54
N VAL A 250 -4.08 6.27 -16.46
CA VAL A 250 -3.30 7.40 -15.96
C VAL A 250 -1.82 7.06 -16.06
N PRO A 251 -1.10 7.52 -17.10
CA PRO A 251 0.28 7.10 -17.37
C PRO A 251 1.21 7.26 -16.15
N GLU A 252 1.06 8.38 -15.44
CA GLU A 252 1.83 8.73 -14.23
C GLU A 252 1.75 7.69 -13.11
N LEU A 253 0.75 6.82 -13.11
CA LEU A 253 0.55 5.75 -12.10
C LEU A 253 0.52 4.34 -12.70
N MET A 254 0.12 4.22 -13.96
CA MET A 254 -0.25 2.93 -14.55
C MET A 254 0.73 2.43 -15.60
N GLN A 255 1.61 3.30 -16.12
CA GLN A 255 2.65 2.88 -17.07
C GLN A 255 3.52 1.76 -16.49
N LEU A 256 4.02 0.89 -17.37
CA LEU A 256 4.93 -0.19 -16.99
C LEU A 256 6.17 0.38 -16.28
N GLY A 257 6.52 -0.24 -15.16
CA GLY A 257 7.66 0.16 -14.33
C GLY A 257 7.43 1.38 -13.43
N THR A 258 6.30 2.08 -13.56
CA THR A 258 5.95 3.19 -12.66
C THR A 258 5.86 2.72 -11.21
N GLY A 259 6.33 3.56 -10.29
CA GLY A 259 6.42 3.28 -8.86
C GLY A 259 7.72 2.65 -8.41
N GLY A 260 8.51 2.05 -9.32
CA GLY A 260 9.87 1.57 -9.00
C GLY A 260 9.90 0.45 -7.96
N TYR A 261 8.95 -0.48 -8.00
CA TYR A 261 8.80 -1.52 -6.99
C TYR A 261 9.98 -2.50 -6.94
N TYR A 262 10.53 -2.69 -5.74
CA TYR A 262 11.52 -3.72 -5.44
C TYR A 262 10.87 -4.95 -4.82
N ALA A 263 11.42 -6.12 -5.10
CA ALA A 263 11.08 -7.38 -4.44
C ALA A 263 12.33 -8.24 -4.24
N ARG A 264 12.26 -9.19 -3.30
CA ARG A 264 13.35 -10.14 -3.08
C ARG A 264 13.26 -11.29 -4.08
N ASN A 265 14.38 -11.61 -4.70
CA ASN A 265 14.50 -12.78 -5.58
C ASN A 265 14.64 -14.08 -4.75
N SER A 266 14.76 -15.21 -5.43
CA SER A 266 14.94 -16.53 -4.81
C SER A 266 16.17 -16.65 -3.90
N LYS A 267 17.17 -15.77 -4.09
CA LYS A 267 18.41 -15.67 -3.30
C LYS A 267 18.31 -14.67 -2.14
N GLY A 268 17.15 -14.03 -1.95
CA GLY A 268 16.93 -13.02 -0.91
C GLY A 268 17.51 -11.64 -1.25
N GLU A 269 17.98 -11.42 -2.49
CA GLU A 269 18.50 -10.14 -2.96
C GLU A 269 17.37 -9.22 -3.38
N SER A 270 17.42 -7.95 -2.97
CA SER A 270 16.46 -6.95 -3.43
C SER A 270 16.75 -6.54 -4.87
N LYS A 271 15.77 -6.73 -5.76
CA LYS A 271 15.85 -6.40 -7.17
C LYS A 271 14.66 -5.53 -7.57
N LEU A 272 14.91 -4.56 -8.44
CA LEU A 272 13.85 -3.83 -9.11
C LEU A 272 13.05 -4.79 -9.97
N ILE A 273 11.72 -4.75 -9.87
CA ILE A 273 10.83 -5.51 -10.75
C ILE A 273 10.83 -4.82 -12.12
N LYS A 274 11.36 -5.50 -13.13
CA LYS A 274 11.43 -4.98 -14.50
C LYS A 274 10.19 -5.42 -15.27
N GLU A 275 9.24 -4.52 -15.45
CA GLU A 275 8.09 -4.78 -16.31
C GLU A 275 8.47 -4.62 -17.79
N VAL A 276 8.38 -5.71 -18.54
CA VAL A 276 8.82 -5.78 -19.96
C VAL A 276 7.67 -5.79 -20.95
N GLY A 277 6.42 -5.76 -20.47
CA GLY A 277 5.25 -5.71 -21.32
C GLY A 277 3.94 -6.01 -20.57
N TRP A 278 2.84 -5.98 -21.31
CA TRP A 278 1.54 -6.42 -20.85
C TRP A 278 1.36 -7.92 -21.13
N ALA A 279 0.63 -8.61 -20.25
CA ALA A 279 0.19 -9.98 -20.49
C ALA A 279 -1.16 -10.00 -21.23
N SER A 280 -1.61 -11.19 -21.64
CA SER A 280 -2.98 -11.36 -22.14
C SER A 280 -3.99 -10.98 -21.06
N LYS A 281 -5.16 -10.46 -21.47
CA LYS A 281 -6.26 -10.13 -20.55
C LYS A 281 -6.71 -11.32 -19.71
N ASP A 282 -6.58 -12.54 -20.24
CA ASP A 282 -7.02 -13.78 -19.59
C ASP A 282 -5.90 -14.47 -18.79
N GLU A 283 -4.69 -13.89 -18.76
CA GLU A 283 -3.55 -14.44 -18.02
C GLU A 283 -3.83 -14.46 -16.50
N HIS A 284 -3.30 -15.49 -15.83
CA HIS A 284 -3.29 -15.56 -14.37
C HIS A 284 -2.01 -14.95 -13.80
N PRO A 285 -2.12 -14.07 -12.78
CA PRO A 285 -0.94 -13.52 -12.14
C PRO A 285 -0.16 -14.59 -11.37
N THR A 286 1.08 -14.27 -11.04
CA THR A 286 1.83 -14.97 -9.99
C THR A 286 1.98 -14.11 -8.75
N HIS A 287 1.77 -12.79 -8.86
CA HIS A 287 1.93 -11.84 -7.76
C HIS A 287 0.87 -10.73 -7.77
N LEU A 288 0.56 -10.24 -6.57
CA LEU A 288 -0.28 -9.07 -6.31
C LEU A 288 0.54 -8.02 -5.57
N ILE A 289 0.60 -6.80 -6.11
CA ILE A 289 1.02 -5.58 -5.39
C ILE A 289 -0.25 -4.81 -5.05
N LEU A 290 -0.38 -4.35 -3.82
CA LEU A 290 -1.35 -3.34 -3.41
C LEU A 290 -0.64 -2.36 -2.47
N GLN A 291 -0.75 -1.06 -2.75
CA GLN A 291 -0.11 0.00 -1.99
C GLN A 291 -1.07 1.17 -1.82
N PHE A 292 -1.04 1.77 -0.63
CA PHE A 292 -1.64 3.05 -0.29
C PHE A 292 -0.53 4.00 0.16
N THR A 293 -0.58 5.27 -0.26
CA THR A 293 0.35 6.31 0.23
C THR A 293 -0.35 7.66 0.35
N SER A 294 0.02 8.45 1.35
CA SER A 294 -0.51 9.80 1.60
C SER A 294 0.05 10.86 0.65
N SER A 295 1.08 10.54 -0.15
CA SER A 295 1.72 11.46 -1.11
C SER A 295 2.18 10.77 -2.39
N MET A 296 2.13 11.51 -3.50
CA MET A 296 2.56 11.11 -4.84
C MET A 296 3.77 11.96 -5.25
N GLY A 297 4.97 11.49 -4.91
CA GLY A 297 6.21 12.19 -5.24
C GLY A 297 7.48 11.33 -5.28
N GLY A 298 7.40 10.08 -4.81
CA GLY A 298 8.57 9.25 -4.54
C GLY A 298 9.32 9.71 -3.29
N ALA A 299 10.50 9.13 -3.07
CA ALA A 299 11.30 9.41 -1.89
C ALA A 299 11.50 10.93 -1.65
N PHE A 300 11.20 11.35 -0.42
CA PHE A 300 11.42 12.71 0.08
C PHE A 300 10.59 13.82 -0.57
N VAL A 301 9.56 13.49 -1.35
CA VAL A 301 8.67 14.48 -2.00
C VAL A 301 7.23 14.28 -1.55
N GLY A 302 6.60 15.37 -1.15
CA GLY A 302 5.18 15.39 -0.78
C GLY A 302 4.78 16.69 -0.13
N SER A 303 3.58 16.70 0.46
CA SER A 303 3.05 17.82 1.21
C SER A 303 2.76 17.40 2.66
N PRO A 304 3.55 17.88 3.64
CA PRO A 304 3.26 17.66 5.05
C PRO A 304 1.83 18.06 5.42
N GLY A 305 1.17 17.25 6.24
CA GLY A 305 -0.24 17.43 6.61
C GLY A 305 -1.24 16.67 5.73
N ASN A 306 -0.79 16.07 4.62
CA ASN A 306 -1.59 15.07 3.91
C ASN A 306 -1.83 13.85 4.80
N LYS A 307 -3.08 13.39 4.85
CA LYS A 307 -3.50 12.19 5.56
C LYS A 307 -4.45 11.35 4.69
N LEU A 308 -4.21 10.05 4.69
CA LEU A 308 -5.06 9.05 4.06
C LEU A 308 -5.42 8.02 5.13
N TRP A 309 -6.71 7.84 5.39
CA TRP A 309 -7.20 6.78 6.25
C TRP A 309 -7.70 5.64 5.40
N ILE A 310 -7.38 4.41 5.79
CA ILE A 310 -7.76 3.17 5.10
C ILE A 310 -8.34 2.19 6.11
N ASP A 311 -9.40 1.49 5.69
CA ASP A 311 -10.02 0.43 6.47
C ASP A 311 -10.77 -0.56 5.56
N ASN A 312 -11.14 -1.74 6.07
CA ASN A 312 -11.94 -2.78 5.42
C ASN A 312 -11.46 -3.16 4.00
N VAL A 313 -10.19 -3.51 3.85
CA VAL A 313 -9.59 -3.85 2.54
C VAL A 313 -9.93 -5.27 2.10
N ASN A 314 -10.51 -5.38 0.91
CA ASN A 314 -11.07 -6.59 0.33
C ASN A 314 -10.70 -6.73 -1.16
N LEU A 315 -10.71 -7.97 -1.64
CA LEU A 315 -10.73 -8.33 -3.05
C LEU A 315 -12.12 -8.83 -3.45
N VAL A 316 -12.61 -8.41 -4.62
CA VAL A 316 -13.95 -8.73 -5.13
C VAL A 316 -13.83 -9.66 -6.34
N TYR A 317 -14.67 -10.70 -6.43
CA TYR A 317 -14.70 -11.71 -7.51
C TYR A 317 -16.09 -11.90 -8.13
#